data_AF-A0A511N3W0-F1
#
_entry.id   AF-A0A511N3W0-F1
#
_cell.length_a   1.000
_cell.length_b   1.000
_cell.length_c   1.000
_cell.angle_alpha   90.00
_cell.angle_beta   90.00
_cell.angle_gamma   90.00
#
_symmetry.space_group_name_H-M   'P 1'
#
loop_
_entity.id
_entity.type
_entity.pdbx_description
1 polymer ?
#
loop_
_entity_poly.entity_id
_entity_poly.type
_entity_poly.pdbx_seq_one_letter_code
_entity_poly.pdbx_strand_id
1 'polypeptide(L)'
;MSQAYLSDIERGKVNLENVAINKISALARALNWSLFELQEATGVDLGIGKWESNVAVIPDEFILVMCPVYPLQEAANWPNMKELDQTVDVPKKEFTQGLRIFLEGDRTLHFVETQERKPTADHRYLILHHNQPLICDYKAFGDQGVFIGPTQQLVPLKEAKVLGQLLETRITFTPTTQVN
;
A
#
# COMPACT_ATOMS: atom_id res chain seq x y z
N MET A 1 2.76 -38.93 12.80
CA MET A 1 1.72 -37.89 12.94
C MET A 1 1.02 -38.10 14.27
N SER A 2 0.89 -37.08 15.12
CA SER A 2 0.27 -37.22 16.44
C SER A 2 -1.24 -36.96 16.38
N GLN A 3 -2.00 -37.60 17.27
CA GLN A 3 -3.46 -37.47 17.36
C GLN A 3 -3.90 -36.02 17.64
N ALA A 4 -3.06 -35.23 18.31
CA ALA A 4 -3.28 -33.80 18.52
C ALA A 4 -3.33 -33.01 17.19
N TYR A 5 -2.52 -33.40 16.21
CA TYR A 5 -2.44 -32.74 14.91
C TYR A 5 -3.68 -33.01 14.04
N LEU A 6 -4.27 -34.20 14.14
CA LEU A 6 -5.54 -34.53 13.48
C LEU A 6 -6.71 -33.77 14.12
N SER A 7 -6.72 -33.67 15.45
CA SER A 7 -7.76 -32.91 16.17
C SER A 7 -7.72 -31.41 15.87
N ASP A 8 -6.54 -30.82 15.64
CA ASP A 8 -6.40 -29.40 15.29
C ASP A 8 -6.85 -29.11 13.84
N ILE A 9 -6.73 -30.08 12.94
CA ILE A 9 -7.29 -30.03 11.58
C ILE A 9 -8.82 -30.14 11.62
N GLU A 10 -9.36 -31.11 12.36
CA GLU A 10 -10.81 -31.32 12.50
C GLU A 10 -11.52 -30.12 13.14
N ARG A 11 -10.82 -29.37 14.01
CA ARG A 11 -11.33 -28.15 14.64
C ARG A 11 -11.16 -26.90 13.78
N GLY A 12 -10.61 -27.00 12.57
CA GLY A 12 -10.37 -25.87 11.67
C GLY A 12 -9.31 -24.87 12.17
N LYS A 13 -8.54 -25.23 13.20
CA LYS A 13 -7.51 -24.38 13.80
C LYS A 13 -6.27 -24.26 12.90
N VAL A 14 -6.08 -25.25 12.05
CA VAL A 14 -5.00 -25.28 11.06
C VAL A 14 -5.64 -25.25 9.69
N ASN A 15 -5.35 -24.20 8.93
CA ASN A 15 -5.82 -24.08 7.56
C ASN A 15 -5.22 -25.23 6.72
N LEU A 16 -6.07 -26.13 6.23
CA LEU A 16 -5.71 -27.37 5.53
C LEU A 16 -4.81 -27.10 4.32
N GLU A 17 -5.00 -25.96 3.66
CA GLU A 17 -4.19 -25.49 2.53
C GLU A 17 -2.72 -25.25 2.94
N ASN A 18 -2.50 -24.63 4.09
CA ASN A 18 -1.14 -24.36 4.60
C ASN A 18 -0.39 -25.62 5.04
N VAL A 19 -1.12 -26.67 5.44
CA VAL A 19 -0.51 -27.97 5.79
C VAL A 19 -0.10 -28.74 4.55
N ALA A 20 -0.93 -28.68 3.50
CA ALA A 20 -0.63 -29.31 2.23
C ALA A 20 0.58 -28.66 1.56
N ILE A 21 0.61 -27.33 1.44
CA ILE A 21 1.68 -26.57 0.76
C ILE A 21 3.05 -26.83 1.38
N ASN A 22 3.15 -26.82 2.72
CA ASN A 22 4.41 -27.06 3.42
C ASN A 22 4.94 -28.49 3.21
N LYS A 23 4.05 -29.49 3.19
CA LYS A 23 4.42 -30.89 2.95
C LYS A 23 4.83 -31.14 1.49
N ILE A 24 4.12 -30.53 0.55
CA ILE A 24 4.40 -30.62 -0.89
C ILE A 24 5.75 -29.94 -1.20
N SER A 25 6.02 -28.79 -0.59
CA SER A 25 7.29 -28.07 -0.71
C SER A 25 8.47 -28.83 -0.08
N ALA A 26 8.26 -29.49 1.06
CA ALA A 26 9.26 -30.34 1.68
C ALA A 26 9.57 -31.59 0.83
N LEU A 27 8.54 -32.18 0.21
CA LEU A 27 8.69 -33.34 -0.68
C LEU A 27 9.46 -32.98 -1.96
N ALA A 28 9.13 -31.84 -2.58
CA ALA A 28 9.84 -31.34 -3.76
C ALA A 28 11.33 -31.11 -3.45
N ARG A 29 11.65 -30.47 -2.32
CA ARG A 29 13.05 -30.30 -1.88
C ARG A 29 13.77 -31.62 -1.60
N ALA A 30 13.11 -32.59 -0.97
CA ALA A 30 13.72 -33.88 -0.67
C ALA A 30 14.08 -34.68 -1.95
N LEU A 31 13.31 -34.47 -3.02
CA LEU A 31 13.56 -35.08 -4.33
C LEU A 31 14.46 -34.21 -5.23
N ASN A 32 14.91 -33.06 -4.74
CA ASN A 32 15.60 -32.02 -5.50
C ASN A 32 14.84 -31.64 -6.78
N TRP A 33 13.51 -31.63 -6.70
CA TRP A 33 12.58 -31.27 -7.76
C TRP A 33 11.96 -29.92 -7.47
N SER A 34 11.67 -29.17 -8.53
CA SER A 34 10.72 -28.07 -8.50
C SER A 34 9.31 -28.60 -8.25
N LEU A 35 8.43 -27.74 -7.73
CA LEU A 35 7.01 -28.11 -7.56
C LEU A 35 6.35 -28.47 -8.91
N PHE A 36 6.84 -27.89 -10.01
CA PHE A 36 6.41 -28.21 -11.36
C PHE A 36 6.78 -29.66 -11.74
N GLU A 37 8.03 -30.06 -11.56
CA GLU A 37 8.48 -31.44 -11.81
C GLU A 37 7.71 -32.43 -10.93
N LEU A 38 7.38 -32.03 -9.70
CA LEU A 38 6.56 -32.85 -8.81
C LEU A 38 5.13 -33.03 -9.34
N GLN A 39 4.47 -31.98 -9.82
CA GLN A 39 3.14 -32.05 -10.44
C GLN A 39 3.17 -32.90 -11.72
N GLU A 40 4.19 -32.72 -12.57
CA GLU A 40 4.33 -33.49 -13.81
C GLU A 40 4.59 -34.97 -13.53
N ALA A 41 5.48 -35.30 -12.58
CA ALA A 41 5.82 -36.68 -12.25
C ALA A 41 4.71 -37.42 -11.50
N THR A 42 3.91 -36.71 -10.69
CA THR A 42 2.85 -37.32 -9.86
C THR A 42 1.46 -37.24 -10.48
N GLY A 43 1.25 -36.36 -11.46
CA GLY A 43 -0.07 -36.09 -12.04
C GLY A 43 -1.05 -35.40 -11.07
N VAL A 44 -0.58 -35.01 -9.88
CA VAL A 44 -1.37 -34.28 -8.88
C VAL A 44 -1.32 -32.80 -9.24
N ASP A 45 -2.47 -32.22 -9.55
CA ASP A 45 -2.59 -30.78 -9.80
C ASP A 45 -2.31 -29.98 -8.51
N LEU A 46 -1.19 -29.27 -8.50
CA LEU A 46 -0.76 -28.41 -7.41
C LEU A 46 -1.19 -26.95 -7.63
N GLY A 47 -1.97 -26.68 -8.68
CA GLY A 47 -2.37 -25.33 -9.08
C GLY A 47 -1.27 -24.54 -9.78
N ILE A 48 -0.21 -25.22 -10.28
CA ILE A 48 0.94 -24.59 -10.93
C ILE A 48 0.78 -24.75 -12.44
N GLY A 49 0.28 -23.71 -13.11
CA GLY A 49 -0.05 -23.75 -14.54
C GLY A 49 1.18 -23.92 -15.45
N LYS A 50 1.01 -24.65 -16.57
CA LYS A 50 1.99 -24.72 -17.66
C LYS A 50 2.21 -23.33 -18.27
N TRP A 51 3.48 -22.97 -18.47
CA TRP A 51 3.96 -21.65 -18.84
C TRP A 51 3.36 -21.02 -20.12
N GLU A 52 2.69 -21.79 -21.00
CA GLU A 52 2.21 -21.29 -22.30
C GLU A 52 0.73 -20.91 -22.37
N SER A 53 -0.04 -21.00 -21.29
CA SER A 53 -1.44 -20.52 -21.31
C SER A 53 -1.95 -20.16 -19.92
N ASN A 54 -2.29 -18.88 -19.74
CA ASN A 54 -3.22 -18.32 -18.75
C ASN A 54 -2.85 -18.34 -17.25
N VAL A 55 -2.50 -17.13 -16.79
CA VAL A 55 -2.84 -16.50 -15.50
C VAL A 55 -2.59 -17.38 -14.27
N ALA A 56 -1.34 -17.37 -13.79
CA ALA A 56 -1.10 -17.50 -12.37
C ALA A 56 -1.98 -16.47 -11.66
N VAL A 57 -2.86 -16.90 -10.75
CA VAL A 57 -3.55 -15.97 -9.85
C VAL A 57 -2.48 -15.44 -8.92
N ILE A 58 -1.85 -14.33 -9.31
CA ILE A 58 -0.96 -13.57 -8.46
C ILE A 58 -1.86 -13.05 -7.33
N PRO A 59 -1.63 -13.45 -6.07
CA PRO A 59 -2.41 -12.90 -4.96
C PRO A 59 -2.30 -11.38 -4.98
N ASP A 60 -3.40 -10.67 -4.70
CA ASP A 60 -3.47 -9.20 -4.83
C ASP A 60 -2.37 -8.47 -4.03
N GLU A 61 -1.80 -9.10 -3.00
CA GLU A 61 -0.66 -8.59 -2.24
C GLU A 61 0.66 -8.51 -3.02
N PHE A 62 0.79 -9.23 -4.15
CA PHE A 62 1.95 -9.21 -5.04
C PHE A 62 1.70 -8.42 -6.33
N ILE A 63 0.47 -7.95 -6.57
CA ILE A 63 0.16 -7.08 -7.69
C ILE A 63 0.54 -5.65 -7.31
N LEU A 64 1.43 -5.05 -8.10
CA LEU A 64 1.82 -3.65 -7.95
C LEU A 64 1.05 -2.78 -8.93
N VAL A 65 0.56 -1.65 -8.44
CA VAL A 65 -0.08 -0.60 -9.23
C VAL A 65 0.88 0.58 -9.28
N MET A 66 1.35 0.89 -10.48
CA MET A 66 2.16 2.08 -10.72
C MET A 66 1.31 3.33 -10.55
N CYS A 67 1.62 4.13 -9.54
CA CYS A 67 0.93 5.37 -9.25
C CYS A 67 1.80 6.58 -9.66
N PRO A 68 1.25 7.57 -10.39
CA PRO A 68 1.97 8.79 -10.71
C PRO A 68 2.27 9.59 -9.44
N VAL A 69 3.41 10.28 -9.44
CA VAL A 69 3.83 11.14 -8.33
C VAL A 69 3.68 12.60 -8.74
N TYR A 70 3.09 13.40 -7.86
CA TYR A 70 2.89 14.83 -8.04
C TYR A 70 3.83 15.62 -7.11
N PRO A 71 4.37 16.78 -7.50
CA PRO A 71 4.98 17.69 -6.54
C PRO A 71 3.94 18.13 -5.50
N LEU A 72 4.31 18.28 -4.23
CA LEU A 72 3.38 18.76 -3.20
C LEU A 72 2.72 20.10 -3.58
N GLN A 73 3.48 20.98 -4.22
CA GLN A 73 3.01 22.30 -4.65
C GLN A 73 1.91 22.22 -5.72
N GLU A 74 1.90 21.16 -6.53
CA GLU A 74 0.87 20.95 -7.57
C GLU A 74 -0.51 20.64 -6.97
N ALA A 75 -0.60 20.29 -5.68
CA ALA A 75 -1.89 20.14 -5.00
C ALA A 75 -2.74 21.43 -5.03
N ALA A 76 -2.13 22.61 -5.17
CA ALA A 76 -2.85 23.87 -5.38
C ALA A 76 -3.64 23.91 -6.70
N ASN A 77 -3.21 23.15 -7.70
CA ASN A 77 -3.81 23.10 -9.04
C ASN A 77 -4.90 22.02 -9.16
N TRP A 78 -5.31 21.40 -8.06
CA TRP A 78 -6.33 20.34 -8.06
C TRP A 78 -7.62 20.76 -8.80
N PRO A 79 -8.18 19.92 -9.70
CA PRO A 79 -7.77 18.55 -10.06
C PRO A 79 -6.77 18.47 -11.24
N ASN A 80 -6.38 19.60 -11.84
CA ASN A 80 -5.56 19.68 -13.05
C ASN A 80 -4.06 19.75 -12.74
N MET A 81 -3.59 18.84 -11.89
CA MET A 81 -2.21 18.80 -11.41
C MET A 81 -1.27 18.26 -12.49
N LYS A 82 0.00 18.70 -12.46
CA LYS A 82 1.05 18.12 -13.29
C LYS A 82 1.80 17.03 -12.53
N GLU A 83 1.87 15.84 -13.12
CA GLU A 83 2.70 14.75 -12.61
C GLU A 83 4.18 14.97 -12.94
N LEU A 84 5.03 14.37 -12.11
CA LEU A 84 6.46 14.21 -12.39
C LEU A 84 6.67 12.96 -13.26
N ASP A 85 7.79 12.91 -13.96
CA ASP A 85 8.20 11.72 -14.74
C ASP A 85 8.77 10.62 -13.81
N GLN A 86 7.95 10.21 -12.85
CA GLN A 86 8.27 9.20 -11.84
C GLN A 86 6.98 8.56 -11.34
N THR A 87 7.08 7.25 -11.07
CA THR A 87 5.98 6.45 -10.54
C THR A 87 6.44 5.71 -9.29
N VAL A 88 5.49 5.34 -8.46
CA VAL A 88 5.72 4.54 -7.25
C VAL A 88 4.86 3.29 -7.34
N ASP A 89 5.49 2.15 -7.09
CA ASP A 89 4.80 0.87 -7.00
C ASP A 89 4.04 0.79 -5.67
N VAL A 90 2.73 0.65 -5.77
CA VAL A 90 1.83 0.49 -4.62
C VAL A 90 1.20 -0.90 -4.67
N PRO A 91 1.29 -1.71 -3.60
CA PRO A 91 0.54 -2.96 -3.53
C PRO A 91 -0.94 -2.72 -3.79
N LYS A 92 -1.57 -3.52 -4.65
CA LYS A 92 -2.98 -3.36 -5.04
C LYS A 92 -3.94 -3.34 -3.85
N LYS A 93 -3.61 -4.06 -2.77
CA LYS A 93 -4.35 -4.05 -1.50
C LYS A 93 -4.34 -2.68 -0.77
N GLU A 94 -3.32 -1.87 -1.00
CA GLU A 94 -3.17 -0.50 -0.45
C GLU A 94 -3.70 0.56 -1.40
N PHE A 95 -3.88 0.21 -2.68
CA PHE A 95 -4.40 1.12 -3.69
C PHE A 95 -5.89 1.40 -3.50
N THR A 96 -6.24 2.67 -3.54
CA THR A 96 -7.62 3.15 -3.58
C THR A 96 -7.80 4.09 -4.77
N GLN A 97 -9.03 4.23 -5.29
CA GLN A 97 -9.27 5.07 -6.47
C GLN A 97 -8.94 6.55 -6.24
N GLY A 98 -9.05 7.03 -5.00
CA GLY A 98 -8.65 8.39 -4.62
C GLY A 98 -7.21 8.51 -4.13
N LEU A 99 -6.40 7.44 -4.18
CA LEU A 99 -5.00 7.53 -3.79
C LEU A 99 -4.24 8.46 -4.75
N ARG A 100 -3.53 9.42 -4.17
CA ARG A 100 -2.60 10.32 -4.86
C ARG A 100 -1.31 10.41 -4.05
N ILE A 101 -0.18 10.41 -4.76
CA ILE A 101 1.14 10.41 -4.13
C ILE A 101 1.79 11.75 -4.38
N PHE A 102 2.16 12.45 -3.30
CA PHE A 102 2.81 13.76 -3.36
C PHE A 102 4.25 13.67 -2.90
N LEU A 103 5.18 14.27 -3.64
CA LEU A 103 6.57 14.43 -3.26
C LEU A 103 6.77 15.80 -2.60
N GLU A 104 7.17 15.80 -1.33
CA GLU A 104 7.66 16.97 -0.62
C GLU A 104 9.20 16.96 -0.63
N GLY A 105 9.78 18.04 -1.16
CA GLY A 105 11.23 18.13 -1.36
C GLY A 105 11.72 17.14 -2.41
N ASP A 106 12.80 16.41 -2.09
CA ASP A 106 13.44 15.42 -2.96
C ASP A 106 13.24 13.97 -2.49
N ARG A 107 12.64 13.76 -1.30
CA ARG A 107 12.68 12.47 -0.61
C ARG A 107 11.41 12.03 0.09
N THR A 108 10.46 12.93 0.35
CA THR A 108 9.33 12.58 1.20
C THR A 108 8.10 12.34 0.35
N LEU A 109 7.66 11.09 0.27
CA LEU A 109 6.43 10.70 -0.41
C LEU A 109 5.27 10.66 0.59
N HIS A 110 4.18 11.34 0.25
CA HIS A 110 2.95 11.41 1.02
C HIS A 110 1.84 10.72 0.24
N PHE A 111 1.27 9.68 0.85
CA PHE A 111 0.18 8.91 0.29
C PHE A 111 -1.12 9.51 0.80
N VAL A 112 -1.89 10.14 -0.08
CA VAL A 112 -3.08 10.91 0.27
C VAL A 112 -4.31 10.30 -0.38
N GLU A 113 -5.31 9.96 0.43
CA GLU A 113 -6.64 9.56 -0.01
C GLU A 113 -7.50 10.80 -0.23
N THR A 114 -7.85 11.08 -1.48
CA THR A 114 -8.63 12.27 -1.87
C THR A 114 -10.13 12.02 -1.94
N GLN A 115 -10.62 10.80 -1.66
CA GLN A 115 -12.06 10.59 -1.51
C GLN A 115 -12.59 11.39 -0.32
N GLU A 116 -13.69 12.10 -0.56
CA GLU A 116 -14.27 13.05 0.38
C GLU A 116 -14.63 12.36 1.70
N ARG A 117 -13.84 12.64 2.74
CA ARG A 117 -14.07 12.20 4.11
C ARG A 117 -14.12 13.41 5.00
N LYS A 118 -15.11 13.47 5.89
CA LYS A 118 -15.14 14.46 6.96
C LYS A 118 -13.87 14.29 7.81
N PRO A 119 -13.13 15.37 8.11
CA PRO A 119 -11.97 15.28 8.98
C PRO A 119 -12.33 14.64 10.32
N THR A 120 -11.55 13.62 10.70
CA THR A 120 -11.66 12.90 11.96
C THR A 120 -10.45 13.22 12.81
N ALA A 121 -10.65 13.36 14.13
CA ALA A 121 -9.58 13.66 15.07
C ALA A 121 -8.40 12.67 14.93
N ASP A 122 -7.20 13.15 15.28
CA ASP A 122 -5.97 12.36 15.35
C ASP A 122 -5.48 11.81 14.00
N HIS A 123 -5.94 12.39 12.90
CA HIS A 123 -5.48 12.08 11.56
C HIS A 123 -4.78 13.27 10.92
N ARG A 124 -3.93 12.98 9.93
CA ARG A 124 -3.23 13.97 9.12
C ARG A 124 -3.96 14.20 7.82
N TYR A 125 -3.92 15.43 7.32
CA TYR A 125 -4.62 15.83 6.11
C TYR A 125 -3.75 16.71 5.23
N LEU A 126 -3.92 16.56 3.92
CA LEU A 126 -3.49 17.54 2.94
C LEU A 126 -4.60 18.58 2.81
N ILE A 127 -4.26 19.84 3.09
CA ILE A 127 -5.17 20.97 3.00
C ILE A 127 -4.59 22.06 2.09
N LEU A 128 -5.46 22.90 1.55
CA LEU A 128 -5.09 24.19 0.97
C LEU A 128 -5.50 25.30 1.93
N HIS A 129 -4.54 26.15 2.27
CA HIS A 129 -4.75 27.38 3.03
C HIS A 129 -4.10 28.53 2.25
N HIS A 130 -4.87 29.54 1.87
CA HIS A 130 -4.40 30.63 1.00
C HIS A 130 -3.67 30.15 -0.28
N ASN A 131 -4.21 29.10 -0.92
CA ASN A 131 -3.64 28.45 -2.10
C ASN A 131 -2.26 27.79 -1.88
N GLN A 132 -1.85 27.60 -0.62
CA GLN A 132 -0.65 26.86 -0.28
C GLN A 132 -1.02 25.47 0.24
N PRO A 133 -0.48 24.39 -0.35
CA PRO A 133 -0.70 23.04 0.13
C PRO A 133 0.14 22.77 1.37
N LEU A 134 -0.52 22.21 2.38
CA LEU A 134 0.06 21.93 3.69
C LEU A 134 -0.40 20.56 4.17
N ILE A 135 0.52 19.83 4.79
CA ILE A 135 0.20 18.59 5.51
C ILE A 135 0.12 18.92 7.00
N CYS A 136 -1.06 18.72 7.58
CA CYS A 136 -1.37 19.15 8.93
C CYS A 136 -1.97 18.01 9.77
N ASP A 137 -1.71 18.02 11.08
CA ASP A 137 -2.45 17.22 12.04
C ASP A 137 -3.82 17.87 12.29
N TYR A 138 -4.89 17.09 12.37
CA TYR A 138 -6.21 17.60 12.68
C TYR A 138 -6.61 17.29 14.13
N LYS A 139 -7.03 18.33 14.85
CA LYS A 139 -7.62 18.20 16.19
C LYS A 139 -9.05 18.72 16.20
N ALA A 140 -9.95 17.91 16.73
CA ALA A 140 -11.34 18.28 16.95
C ALA A 140 -11.52 18.80 18.39
N PHE A 141 -12.34 19.84 18.53
CA PHE A 141 -12.72 20.47 19.79
C PHE A 141 -14.24 20.68 19.78
N GLY A 142 -15.00 19.65 20.16
CA GLY A 142 -16.46 19.65 20.04
C GLY A 142 -16.90 19.78 18.57
N ASP A 143 -17.70 20.80 18.28
CA ASP A 143 -18.18 21.10 16.91
C ASP A 143 -17.17 21.91 16.07
N GLN A 144 -16.02 22.23 16.62
CA GLN A 144 -14.96 22.96 15.95
C GLN A 144 -13.76 22.05 15.69
N GLY A 145 -12.92 22.43 14.72
CA GLY A 145 -11.68 21.72 14.44
C GLY A 145 -10.61 22.64 13.90
N VAL A 146 -9.37 22.29 14.16
CA VAL A 146 -8.19 23.04 13.75
C VAL A 146 -7.16 22.10 13.16
N PHE A 147 -6.52 22.56 12.08
CA PHE A 147 -5.34 21.95 11.51
C PHE A 147 -4.09 22.58 12.12
N ILE A 148 -3.15 21.75 12.53
CA ILE A 148 -1.87 22.15 13.09
C ILE A 148 -0.82 21.85 12.02
N GLY A 149 -0.27 22.92 11.43
CA GLY A 149 0.76 22.82 10.41
C GLY A 149 2.16 22.52 10.98
N PRO A 150 3.13 22.24 10.09
CA PRO A 150 4.47 21.81 10.49
C PRO A 150 5.23 22.88 11.30
N THR A 151 4.91 24.16 11.09
CA THR A 151 5.47 25.30 11.83
C THR A 151 4.66 25.67 13.08
N GLN A 152 3.80 24.77 13.56
CA GLN A 152 2.80 25.02 14.61
C GLN A 152 1.78 26.13 14.28
N GLN A 153 1.65 26.51 13.00
CA GLN A 153 0.56 27.36 12.56
C GLN A 153 -0.79 26.67 12.76
N LEU A 154 -1.77 27.41 13.28
CA LEU A 154 -3.12 26.92 13.48
C LEU A 154 -4.01 27.41 12.34
N VAL A 155 -4.63 26.49 11.62
CA VAL A 155 -5.54 26.78 10.51
C VAL A 155 -6.94 26.26 10.87
N PRO A 156 -7.92 27.13 11.14
CA PRO A 156 -9.29 26.70 11.41
C PRO A 156 -9.88 25.88 10.26
N LEU A 157 -10.68 24.86 10.57
CA LEU A 157 -11.33 24.00 9.55
C LEU A 157 -12.11 24.80 8.49
N LYS A 158 -12.71 25.93 8.88
CA LYS A 158 -13.50 26.79 7.98
C LYS A 158 -12.65 27.58 6.98
N GLU A 159 -11.36 27.76 7.26
CA GLU A 159 -10.42 28.52 6.43
C GLU A 159 -9.59 27.60 5.52
N ALA A 160 -9.63 26.30 5.77
CA ALA A 160 -8.94 25.28 5.01
C ALA A 160 -9.86 24.60 4.00
N LYS A 161 -9.37 24.39 2.78
CA LYS A 161 -9.97 23.43 1.84
C LYS A 161 -9.27 22.09 2.01
N VAL A 162 -9.98 21.09 2.51
CA VAL A 162 -9.44 19.73 2.69
C VAL A 162 -9.38 19.05 1.32
N LEU A 163 -8.19 18.58 0.93
CA LEU A 163 -7.98 17.85 -0.32
C LEU A 163 -8.00 16.34 -0.11
N GLY A 164 -7.51 15.87 1.04
CA GLY A 164 -7.49 14.44 1.33
C GLY A 164 -6.86 14.10 2.67
N GLN A 165 -7.07 12.86 3.09
CA GLN A 165 -6.50 12.29 4.30
C GLN A 165 -5.13 11.68 3.98
N LEU A 166 -4.12 12.00 4.78
CA LEU A 166 -2.81 11.36 4.69
C LEU A 166 -2.91 9.94 5.28
N LEU A 167 -2.60 8.94 4.48
CA LEU A 167 -2.55 7.53 4.89
C LEU A 167 -1.17 7.17 5.44
N GLU A 168 -0.12 7.60 4.75
CA GLU A 168 1.26 7.25 5.08
C GLU A 168 2.23 8.31 4.56
N THR A 169 3.40 8.41 5.21
CA THR A 169 4.57 9.12 4.69
C THR A 169 5.73 8.15 4.58
N ARG A 170 6.36 8.06 3.41
CA ARG A 170 7.58 7.27 3.17
C ARG A 170 8.73 8.21 2.84
N ILE A 171 9.91 7.93 3.39
CA ILE A 171 11.13 8.65 3.03
C ILE A 171 11.89 7.78 2.03
N THR A 172 11.98 8.22 0.78
CA THR A 172 12.79 7.56 -0.23
C THR A 172 14.26 7.88 -0.01
N PHE A 173 15.04 6.87 0.32
CA PHE A 173 16.49 6.96 0.28
C PHE A 173 16.95 6.64 -1.14
N THR A 174 17.34 7.65 -1.90
CA THR A 174 18.25 7.42 -3.04
C THR A 174 19.64 7.21 -2.44
N PRO A 175 20.24 6.00 -2.54
CA PRO A 175 21.66 5.87 -2.24
C PRO A 175 22.40 6.74 -3.25
N THR A 176 23.08 7.78 -2.76
CA THR A 176 23.98 8.59 -3.58
C THR A 176 25.10 7.65 -4.03
N THR A 177 25.03 7.16 -5.27
CA THR A 177 26.18 6.55 -5.91
C THR A 177 27.23 7.65 -6.07
N GLN A 178 28.14 7.77 -5.10
CA GLN A 178 29.36 8.51 -5.29
C GLN A 178 30.15 7.78 -6.37
N VAL A 179 30.07 8.29 -7.59
CA VAL A 179 31.01 7.94 -8.65
C VAL A 179 32.29 8.74 -8.33
N ASN A 180 33.29 8.04 -7.81
CA ASN A 180 34.68 8.53 -7.77
C ASN A 180 35.30 8.46 -9.17
#